data_AF-A0A3B5M7N0-F1
#
_entry.id   AF-A0A3B5M7N0-F1
#
_cell.length_a   1.000
_cell.length_b   1.000
_cell.length_c   1.000
_cell.angle_alpha   90.00
_cell.angle_beta   90.00
_cell.angle_gamma   90.00
#
_symmetry.space_group_name_H-M   'P 1'
#
loop_
_entity.id
_entity.type
_entity.pdbx_description
1 polymer ?
#
loop_
_entity_poly.entity_id
_entity_poly.type
_entity_poly.pdbx_seq_one_letter_code
_entity_poly.pdbx_strand_id
1 'polypeptide(L)'
;MYDQDEDNQYDEDDDEITPDLWQEACWIVISSYFDEKGLVRQQLDSFDEFIQMSVQRIVEDAPPIDLQAEAQHTSGEVEEPPRYLLKFEQIYLSKPTHWERDGAPSPMMPNEARLRNLTYSAPLYVDITKTIIKEGEEQLQTQHQKTFIGKIPIMLRSTYCLLSGLTDRDLCELNECPLDPGGYFIINGSEKVLIAQEKMATNTVYVFAKKDSKYAYTGECRSCLENSSRPTSTIWVSMMARGGQGVKKSAIGQRIVSTLPYIRQEVPIIIVFRALGFVSDRDILEHIIYDFDDPEMMEMVKPSLDEAFVIQEQNVALNFIGSRGAKPGVTKERRIKYAKEVLQKEMLPHVGVSDFCETKKAYFLG
;
A
#
# COMPACT_ATOMS: atom_id res chain seq x y z
N MET A 1 34.26 53.28 37.15
CA MET A 1 34.10 53.77 35.77
C MET A 1 33.39 52.65 35.05
N TYR A 2 32.12 52.86 34.76
CA TYR A 2 31.26 51.92 34.04
C TYR A 2 31.64 52.00 32.56
N ASP A 3 32.09 50.91 31.96
CA ASP A 3 32.02 50.75 30.51
C ASP A 3 30.58 50.34 30.21
N GLN A 4 29.90 51.19 29.45
CA GLN A 4 28.52 51.02 29.02
C GLN A 4 28.47 49.87 28.01
N ASP A 5 27.68 48.85 28.34
CA ASP A 5 27.13 47.91 27.38
C ASP A 5 26.33 48.71 26.33
N GLU A 6 26.81 48.75 25.09
CA GLU A 6 26.00 49.16 23.94
C GLU A 6 24.96 48.06 23.69
N ASP A 7 23.82 48.19 24.36
CA ASP A 7 22.58 47.50 23.99
C ASP A 7 22.20 47.92 22.56
N ASN A 8 22.61 47.11 21.58
CA ASN A 8 22.03 47.12 20.24
C ASN A 8 20.57 46.71 20.35
N GLN A 9 19.72 47.71 20.61
CA GLN A 9 18.28 47.62 20.52
C GLN A 9 17.94 47.43 19.03
N TYR A 10 17.70 46.20 18.62
CA TYR A 10 17.12 45.91 17.31
C TYR A 10 15.70 46.49 17.31
N ASP A 11 15.49 47.59 16.58
CA ASP A 11 14.17 48.18 16.36
C ASP A 11 13.30 47.16 15.59
N GLU A 12 12.35 46.52 16.29
CA GLU A 12 11.45 45.47 15.76
C GLU A 12 10.32 45.98 14.84
N ASP A 13 10.25 47.29 14.55
CA ASP A 13 9.06 47.92 13.95
C ASP A 13 9.27 48.57 12.56
N ASP A 14 10.45 48.42 11.91
CA ASP A 14 10.74 48.97 10.56
C ASP A 14 11.20 47.89 9.55
N ASP A 15 10.86 46.62 9.80
CA ASP A 15 11.23 45.44 9.00
C ASP A 15 10.30 45.18 7.78
N GLU A 16 9.65 46.20 7.23
CA GLU A 16 8.89 46.03 5.99
C GLU A 16 9.87 45.99 4.80
N ILE A 17 10.25 44.78 4.39
CA ILE A 17 11.12 44.55 3.22
C ILE A 17 10.55 45.32 2.03
N THR A 18 11.30 46.31 1.56
CA THR A 18 10.95 47.04 0.34
C THR A 18 10.92 46.06 -0.85
N PRO A 19 10.08 46.29 -1.88
CA PRO A 19 10.01 45.41 -3.05
C PRO A 19 11.36 45.20 -3.75
N ASP A 20 12.28 46.15 -3.62
CA ASP A 20 13.63 46.08 -4.18
C ASP A 20 14.55 45.13 -3.35
N LEU A 21 14.42 45.14 -2.02
CA LEU A 21 15.13 44.22 -1.11
C LEU A 21 14.57 42.79 -1.18
N TRP A 22 13.28 42.64 -1.55
CA TRP A 22 12.64 41.34 -1.70
C TRP A 22 13.37 40.46 -2.72
N GLN A 23 13.85 41.04 -3.82
CA GLN A 23 14.53 40.28 -4.87
C GLN A 23 15.84 39.65 -4.37
N GLU A 24 16.61 40.35 -3.53
CA GLU A 24 17.84 39.82 -2.93
C GLU A 24 17.54 38.87 -1.77
N ALA A 25 16.58 39.22 -0.90
CA ALA A 25 16.14 38.37 0.21
C ALA A 25 15.63 37.00 -0.27
N CYS A 26 14.91 36.96 -1.40
CA CYS A 26 14.46 35.71 -2.01
C CYS A 26 15.62 34.75 -2.27
N TRP A 27 16.74 35.24 -2.79
CA TRP A 27 17.90 34.38 -3.09
C TRP A 27 18.57 33.86 -1.83
N ILE A 28 18.61 34.65 -0.75
CA ILE A 28 19.13 34.19 0.54
C ILE A 28 18.31 33.00 1.06
N VAL A 29 16.97 33.11 1.01
CA VAL A 29 16.07 32.03 1.41
C VAL A 29 16.25 30.80 0.52
N ILE A 30 16.33 30.98 -0.81
CA ILE A 30 16.53 29.88 -1.75
C ILE A 30 17.89 29.19 -1.52
N SER A 31 18.96 29.95 -1.30
CA SER A 31 20.29 29.41 -0.98
C SER A 31 20.24 28.59 0.31
N SER A 32 19.63 29.11 1.38
CA SER A 32 19.49 28.37 2.64
C SER A 32 18.73 27.05 2.47
N TYR A 33 17.71 27.03 1.60
CA TYR A 33 16.96 25.82 1.27
C TYR A 33 17.84 24.76 0.58
N PHE A 34 18.66 25.16 -0.39
CA PHE A 34 19.55 24.23 -1.09
C PHE A 34 20.75 23.79 -0.24
N ASP A 35 21.24 24.64 0.66
CA ASP A 35 22.30 24.28 1.60
C ASP A 35 21.82 23.21 2.60
N GLU A 36 20.56 23.27 3.05
CA GLU A 36 19.99 22.28 3.96
C GLU A 36 19.48 21.02 3.24
N LYS A 37 18.73 21.18 2.13
CA LYS A 37 18.04 20.06 1.46
C LYS A 37 18.87 19.40 0.37
N GLY A 38 19.75 20.13 -0.30
CA GLY A 38 20.43 19.65 -1.50
C GLY A 38 19.49 19.42 -2.69
N LEU A 39 19.99 18.72 -3.72
CA LEU A 39 19.30 18.57 -5.02
C LEU A 39 18.56 17.23 -5.22
N VAL A 40 18.96 16.19 -4.48
CA VAL A 40 18.47 14.80 -4.67
C VAL A 40 17.71 14.25 -3.45
N ARG A 41 17.23 15.16 -2.60
CA ARG A 41 16.61 14.86 -1.31
C ARG A 41 15.48 13.84 -1.40
N GLN A 42 14.64 13.95 -2.42
CA GLN A 42 13.51 13.05 -2.68
C GLN A 42 13.91 11.58 -2.85
N GLN A 43 15.07 11.31 -3.43
CA GLN A 43 15.57 9.93 -3.58
C GLN A 43 16.10 9.39 -2.26
N LEU A 44 16.89 10.21 -1.55
CA LEU A 44 17.50 9.84 -0.28
C LEU A 44 16.43 9.64 0.80
N ASP A 45 15.52 10.60 0.98
CA ASP A 45 14.45 10.52 1.98
C ASP A 45 13.52 9.34 1.71
N SER A 46 13.18 9.08 0.44
CA SER A 46 12.35 7.92 0.09
C SER A 46 13.05 6.59 0.40
N PHE A 47 14.35 6.49 0.18
CA PHE A 47 15.12 5.29 0.50
C PHE A 47 15.32 5.12 2.02
N ASP A 48 15.58 6.21 2.73
CA ASP A 48 15.77 6.19 4.18
C ASP A 48 14.46 5.83 4.90
N GLU A 49 13.32 6.40 4.50
CA GLU A 49 12.00 5.98 4.99
C GLU A 49 11.77 4.49 4.72
N PHE A 50 12.11 4.03 3.51
CA PHE A 50 11.90 2.64 3.12
C PHE A 50 12.64 1.68 4.07
N ILE A 51 13.93 1.95 4.33
CA ILE A 51 14.75 1.10 5.19
C ILE A 51 14.36 1.24 6.67
N GLN A 52 14.09 2.45 7.15
CA GLN A 52 13.83 2.69 8.57
C GLN A 52 12.44 2.22 9.02
N MET A 53 11.43 2.33 8.14
CA MET A 53 10.04 2.10 8.49
C MET A 53 9.40 1.00 7.64
N SER A 54 9.45 1.14 6.31
CA SER A 54 8.67 0.26 5.42
C SER A 54 9.12 -1.21 5.48
N VAL A 55 10.42 -1.51 5.51
CA VAL A 55 10.89 -2.91 5.58
C VAL A 55 10.45 -3.60 6.87
N GLN A 56 10.51 -2.92 8.02
CA GLN A 56 10.08 -3.48 9.30
C GLN A 56 8.56 -3.75 9.29
N ARG A 57 7.77 -2.80 8.78
CA ARG A 57 6.31 -2.96 8.63
C ARG A 57 5.94 -4.13 7.74
N ILE A 58 6.67 -4.36 6.65
CA ILE A 58 6.44 -5.52 5.76
C ILE A 58 6.66 -6.84 6.50
N VAL A 59 7.69 -6.92 7.34
CA VAL A 59 7.99 -8.13 8.13
C VAL A 59 6.92 -8.35 9.20
N GLU A 60 6.41 -7.29 9.83
CA GLU A 60 5.35 -7.36 10.85
C GLU A 60 3.96 -7.68 10.28
N ASP A 61 3.65 -7.20 9.07
CA ASP A 61 2.38 -7.47 8.36
C ASP A 61 2.32 -8.93 7.84
N ALA A 62 3.47 -9.59 7.70
CA ALA A 62 3.52 -10.97 7.25
C ALA A 62 2.91 -11.91 8.32
N PRO A 63 1.88 -12.71 7.96
CA PRO A 63 1.27 -13.63 8.91
C PRO A 63 2.27 -14.71 9.32
N PRO A 64 2.20 -15.21 10.57
CA PRO A 64 3.00 -16.35 10.98
C PRO A 64 2.80 -17.54 10.05
N ILE A 65 3.90 -18.17 9.66
CA ILE A 65 3.88 -19.36 8.81
C ILE A 65 3.55 -20.55 9.69
N ASP A 66 2.43 -21.19 9.39
CA ASP A 66 1.92 -22.35 10.11
C ASP A 66 2.04 -23.60 9.25
N LEU A 67 2.80 -24.58 9.75
CA LEU A 67 3.07 -25.83 9.06
C LEU A 67 2.72 -27.00 9.97
N GLN A 68 1.84 -27.87 9.50
CA GLN A 68 1.51 -29.13 10.15
C GLN A 68 1.66 -30.25 9.10
N ALA A 69 2.31 -31.36 9.47
CA ALA A 69 2.37 -32.51 8.57
C ALA A 69 0.97 -33.14 8.45
N GLU A 70 0.72 -33.89 7.38
CA GLU A 70 -0.52 -34.65 7.25
C GLU A 70 -0.52 -35.81 8.25
N ALA A 71 -1.66 -36.03 8.93
CA ALA A 71 -1.81 -37.16 9.84
C ALA A 71 -1.72 -38.48 9.06
N GLN A 72 -0.76 -39.33 9.42
CA GLN A 72 -0.59 -40.64 8.79
C GLN A 72 -1.32 -41.70 9.61
N HIS A 73 -2.35 -42.31 9.03
CA HIS A 73 -3.09 -43.41 9.65
C HIS A 73 -2.47 -44.75 9.27
N THR A 74 -1.25 -45.05 9.72
CA THR A 74 -0.54 -46.29 9.33
C THR A 74 -0.72 -47.44 10.32
N SER A 75 -1.12 -47.17 11.58
CA SER A 75 -1.09 -48.20 12.63
C SER A 75 -2.14 -48.07 13.74
N GLY A 76 -3.36 -47.59 13.44
CA GLY A 76 -4.49 -47.62 14.38
C GLY A 76 -4.40 -46.67 15.60
N GLU A 77 -3.22 -46.13 15.88
CA GLU A 77 -3.01 -44.99 16.77
C GLU A 77 -3.09 -43.68 15.97
N VAL A 78 -3.87 -42.72 16.48
CA VAL A 78 -3.94 -41.37 15.91
C VAL A 78 -2.81 -40.57 16.54
N GLU A 79 -1.68 -40.47 15.87
CA GLU A 79 -0.61 -39.54 16.26
C GLU A 79 -0.88 -38.21 15.58
N GLU A 80 -1.25 -37.17 16.35
CA GLU A 80 -1.35 -35.83 15.79
C GLU A 80 0.06 -35.29 15.48
N PRO A 81 0.35 -34.95 14.21
CA PRO A 81 1.67 -34.49 13.84
C PRO A 81 1.97 -33.13 14.48
N PRO A 82 3.24 -32.88 14.85
CA PRO A 82 3.65 -31.61 15.44
C PRO A 82 3.35 -30.44 14.50
N ARG A 83 2.83 -29.36 15.07
CA ARG A 83 2.56 -28.09 14.40
C ARG A 83 3.72 -27.12 14.65
N TYR A 84 4.21 -26.50 13.60
CA TYR A 84 5.32 -25.56 13.61
C TYR A 84 4.82 -24.17 13.23
N LEU A 85 5.03 -23.21 14.13
CA LEU A 85 4.73 -21.80 13.89
C LEU A 85 6.04 -21.02 13.79
N LEU A 86 6.24 -20.32 12.67
CA LEU A 86 7.36 -19.41 12.46
C LEU A 86 6.87 -17.98 12.43
N LYS A 87 7.48 -17.13 13.25
CA LYS A 87 7.22 -15.69 13.30
C LYS A 87 8.53 -14.93 13.09
N PHE A 88 8.48 -13.91 12.25
CA PHE A 88 9.57 -12.96 12.05
C PHE A 88 9.32 -11.72 12.92
N GLU A 89 10.38 -11.17 13.50
CA GLU A 89 10.31 -10.06 14.44
C GLU A 89 11.17 -8.90 13.94
N GLN A 90 12.07 -8.39 14.80
CA GLN A 90 12.89 -7.23 14.51
C GLN A 90 13.88 -7.49 13.38
N ILE A 91 13.97 -6.57 12.42
CA ILE A 91 15.02 -6.55 11.41
C ILE A 91 16.23 -5.75 11.90
N TYR A 92 17.41 -6.15 11.41
CA TYR A 92 18.67 -5.44 11.60
C TYR A 92 19.38 -5.32 10.27
N LEU A 93 19.70 -4.10 9.88
CA LEU A 93 20.51 -3.82 8.70
C LEU A 93 21.91 -3.40 9.14
N SER A 94 22.92 -4.08 8.63
CA SER A 94 24.32 -3.70 8.86
C SER A 94 24.76 -2.59 7.90
N LYS A 95 25.97 -2.06 8.08
CA LYS A 95 26.61 -1.26 7.03
C LYS A 95 27.07 -2.17 5.86
N PRO A 96 27.27 -1.61 4.65
CA PRO A 96 27.76 -2.35 3.49
C PRO A 96 29.06 -3.12 3.78
N THR A 97 29.03 -4.43 3.58
CA THR A 97 30.18 -5.32 3.82
C THR A 97 30.40 -6.27 2.65
N HIS A 98 31.68 -6.51 2.35
CA HIS A 98 32.13 -7.54 1.43
C HIS A 98 32.67 -8.73 2.20
N TRP A 99 32.48 -9.93 1.66
CA TRP A 99 33.14 -11.13 2.18
C TRP A 99 34.20 -11.52 1.17
N GLU A 100 35.45 -11.49 1.61
CA GLU A 100 36.58 -11.92 0.78
C GLU A 100 36.67 -13.45 0.72
N ARG A 101 37.54 -13.95 -0.16
CA ARG A 101 37.67 -15.41 -0.41
C ARG A 101 38.21 -16.18 0.80
N ASP A 102 38.91 -15.48 1.68
CA ASP A 102 39.41 -15.97 2.97
C ASP A 102 38.30 -16.06 4.04
N GLY A 103 37.11 -15.53 3.75
CA GLY A 103 35.99 -15.50 4.67
C GLY A 103 36.06 -14.37 5.69
N ALA A 104 36.91 -13.35 5.52
CA ALA A 104 36.88 -12.18 6.38
C ALA A 104 35.87 -11.14 5.86
N PRO A 105 35.00 -10.57 6.72
CA PRO A 105 34.17 -9.45 6.34
C PRO A 105 34.98 -8.14 6.37
N SER A 106 34.99 -7.40 5.26
CA SER A 106 35.57 -6.06 5.15
C SER A 106 34.49 -5.02 4.82
N PRO A 107 34.62 -3.77 5.32
CA PRO A 107 33.72 -2.69 4.90
C PRO A 107 33.91 -2.43 3.41
N MET A 108 32.81 -2.42 2.65
CA MET A 108 32.87 -2.19 1.21
C MET A 108 32.84 -0.69 0.93
N MET A 109 33.86 -0.15 0.25
CA MET A 109 33.81 1.25 -0.22
C MET A 109 33.08 1.34 -1.58
N PRO A 110 32.33 2.42 -1.87
CA PRO A 110 31.60 2.52 -3.13
C PRO A 110 32.51 2.52 -4.36
N ASN A 111 33.61 3.27 -4.36
CA ASN A 111 34.61 3.26 -5.44
C ASN A 111 35.18 1.85 -5.71
N GLU A 112 35.46 1.09 -4.64
CA GLU A 112 35.89 -0.29 -4.76
C GLU A 112 34.82 -1.17 -5.44
N ALA A 113 33.54 -0.97 -5.07
CA ALA A 113 32.44 -1.70 -5.69
C ALA A 113 32.32 -1.40 -7.19
N ARG A 114 32.57 -0.15 -7.61
CA ARG A 114 32.65 0.25 -9.03
C ARG A 114 33.78 -0.49 -9.75
N LEU A 115 35.01 -0.41 -9.24
CA LEU A 115 36.20 -0.97 -9.88
C LEU A 115 36.19 -2.51 -9.97
N ARG A 116 35.65 -3.18 -8.95
CA ARG A 116 35.63 -4.65 -8.86
C ARG A 116 34.37 -5.29 -9.45
N ASN A 117 33.49 -4.51 -10.09
CA ASN A 117 32.19 -4.97 -10.58
C ASN A 117 31.33 -5.65 -9.51
N LEU A 118 31.35 -5.12 -8.28
CA LEU A 118 30.57 -5.63 -7.16
C LEU A 118 29.24 -4.87 -7.02
N THR A 119 28.33 -5.46 -6.25
CA THR A 119 27.09 -4.79 -5.86
C THR A 119 27.23 -4.20 -4.46
N TYR A 120 27.09 -2.88 -4.35
CA TYR A 120 27.15 -2.15 -3.10
C TYR A 120 25.89 -2.42 -2.28
N SER A 121 26.00 -3.35 -1.33
CA SER A 121 24.87 -3.87 -0.57
C SER A 121 25.24 -4.18 0.87
N ALA A 122 24.24 -4.11 1.75
CA ALA A 122 24.38 -4.42 3.16
C ALA A 122 23.63 -5.71 3.52
N PRO A 123 24.18 -6.54 4.42
CA PRO A 123 23.49 -7.71 4.91
C PRO A 123 22.34 -7.33 5.84
N LEU A 124 21.20 -7.99 5.62
CA LEU A 124 19.98 -7.89 6.41
C LEU A 124 19.83 -9.14 7.28
N TYR A 125 19.50 -8.91 8.54
CA TYR A 125 19.26 -9.93 9.55
C TYR A 125 17.87 -9.76 10.14
N VAL A 126 17.29 -10.84 10.66
CA VAL A 126 15.99 -10.82 11.33
C VAL A 126 16.00 -11.77 12.52
N ASP A 127 15.24 -11.43 13.56
CA ASP A 127 14.94 -12.35 14.65
C ASP A 127 13.79 -13.28 14.26
N ILE A 128 14.00 -14.58 14.44
CA ILE A 128 13.02 -15.62 14.07
C ILE A 128 12.63 -16.38 15.33
N THR A 129 11.34 -16.36 15.63
CA THR A 129 10.75 -17.14 16.72
C THR A 129 10.09 -18.38 16.14
N LYS A 130 10.58 -19.55 16.55
CA LYS A 130 10.03 -20.86 16.20
C LYS A 130 9.28 -21.41 17.41
N THR A 131 8.00 -21.72 17.23
CA THR A 131 7.17 -22.38 18.25
C THR A 131 6.77 -23.76 17.75
N ILE A 132 7.06 -24.79 18.53
CA ILE A 132 6.67 -26.17 18.25
C ILE A 132 5.54 -26.53 19.21
N ILE A 133 4.40 -26.90 18.64
CA ILE A 133 3.21 -27.31 19.38
C ILE A 133 3.00 -28.80 19.11
N LYS A 134 3.04 -29.60 20.17
CA LYS A 134 2.74 -31.03 20.15
C LYS A 134 1.59 -31.30 21.11
N GLU A 135 0.75 -32.26 20.79
CA GLU A 135 -0.37 -32.63 21.64
C GLU A 135 0.15 -33.25 22.96
N GLY A 136 -0.29 -32.73 24.11
CA GLY A 136 0.10 -33.23 25.43
C GLY A 136 1.47 -32.79 25.97
N GLU A 137 2.27 -32.04 25.20
CA GLU A 137 3.54 -31.43 25.66
C GLU A 137 3.41 -29.90 25.80
N GLU A 138 4.27 -29.29 26.64
CA GLU A 138 4.38 -27.82 26.68
C GLU A 138 4.94 -27.29 25.35
N GLN A 139 4.50 -26.09 24.97
CA GLN A 139 4.95 -25.44 23.75
C GLN A 139 6.44 -25.10 23.85
N LEU A 140 7.24 -25.62 22.92
CA LEU A 140 8.67 -25.35 22.86
C LEU A 140 8.93 -24.15 21.96
N GLN A 141 9.26 -23.02 22.57
CA GLN A 141 9.64 -21.80 21.85
C GLN A 141 11.16 -21.66 21.79
N THR A 142 11.70 -21.48 20.59
CA THR A 142 13.13 -21.23 20.34
C THR A 142 13.28 -19.95 19.55
N GLN A 143 14.11 -19.02 20.05
CA GLN A 143 14.40 -17.76 19.36
C GLN A 143 15.77 -17.85 18.69
N HIS A 144 15.81 -17.57 17.39
CA HIS A 144 17.03 -17.43 16.61
C HIS A 144 17.30 -15.96 16.37
N GLN A 145 18.28 -15.40 17.09
CA GLN A 145 18.62 -13.99 16.99
C GLN A 145 19.53 -13.71 15.79
N LYS A 146 19.30 -12.58 15.12
CA LYS A 146 20.13 -12.06 14.01
C LYS A 146 20.42 -13.11 12.94
N THR A 147 19.37 -13.78 12.47
CA THR A 147 19.50 -14.74 11.37
C THR A 147 19.69 -13.98 10.06
N PHE A 148 20.73 -14.30 9.29
CA PHE A 148 20.97 -13.68 7.99
C PHE A 148 19.90 -14.12 6.98
N ILE A 149 19.24 -13.16 6.34
CA ILE A 149 18.16 -13.43 5.36
C ILE A 149 18.50 -12.98 3.94
N GLY A 150 19.45 -12.06 3.77
CA GLY A 150 19.85 -11.59 2.46
C GLY A 150 20.64 -10.31 2.49
N LYS A 151 20.80 -9.69 1.31
CA LYS A 151 21.46 -8.40 1.16
C LYS A 151 20.52 -7.41 0.48
N ILE A 152 20.52 -6.16 0.94
CA ILE A 152 19.80 -5.05 0.33
C ILE A 152 20.81 -4.10 -0.33
N PRO A 153 20.66 -3.75 -1.63
CA PRO A 153 21.45 -2.69 -2.25
C PRO A 153 21.27 -1.36 -1.51
N ILE A 154 22.36 -0.69 -1.17
CA ILE A 154 22.33 0.56 -0.43
C ILE A 154 22.50 1.73 -1.39
N MET A 155 21.63 2.73 -1.27
CA MET A 155 21.72 3.97 -2.04
C MET A 155 22.93 4.80 -1.54
N LEU A 156 23.70 5.36 -2.46
CA LEU A 156 24.85 6.18 -2.09
C LEU A 156 24.40 7.47 -1.40
N ARG A 157 25.15 7.85 -0.34
CA ARG A 157 24.89 9.00 0.55
C ARG A 157 23.60 8.94 1.38
N SER A 158 22.87 7.83 1.36
CA SER A 158 21.76 7.59 2.29
C SER A 158 22.23 7.35 3.73
N THR A 159 21.34 7.36 4.73
CA THR A 159 21.75 7.22 6.15
C THR A 159 22.50 5.92 6.46
N TYR A 160 22.27 4.87 5.67
CA TYR A 160 22.92 3.56 5.84
C TYR A 160 24.19 3.38 4.99
N CYS A 161 24.53 4.37 4.15
CA CYS A 161 25.77 4.38 3.39
C CYS A 161 26.96 4.74 4.29
N LEU A 162 28.15 4.21 3.96
CA LEU A 162 29.39 4.57 4.66
C LEU A 162 29.82 6.02 4.42
N LEU A 163 29.42 6.62 3.31
CA LEU A 163 29.77 8.01 2.95
C LEU A 163 28.93 9.05 3.70
N SER A 164 27.85 8.64 4.38
CA SER A 164 26.98 9.56 5.09
C SER A 164 27.68 10.15 6.31
N GLY A 165 27.67 11.48 6.42
CA GLY A 165 28.28 12.22 7.54
C GLY A 165 29.80 12.37 7.48
N LEU A 166 30.46 11.96 6.39
CA LEU A 166 31.88 12.23 6.17
C LEU A 166 32.11 13.67 5.71
N THR A 167 33.26 14.24 6.08
CA THR A 167 33.65 15.58 5.61
C THR A 167 34.18 15.53 4.18
N ASP A 168 34.18 16.66 3.48
CA ASP A 168 34.72 16.77 2.11
C ASP A 168 36.17 16.30 2.01
N ARG A 169 36.96 16.49 3.08
CA ARG A 169 38.34 16.01 3.14
C ARG A 169 38.39 14.49 3.19
N ASP A 170 37.60 13.87 4.07
CA ASP A 170 37.59 12.42 4.26
C ASP A 170 37.04 11.71 3.00
N LEU A 171 36.08 12.34 2.30
CA LEU A 171 35.61 11.86 0.99
C LEU A 171 36.73 11.85 -0.05
N CYS A 172 37.53 12.92 -0.13
CA CYS A 172 38.68 12.98 -1.02
C CYS A 172 39.72 11.89 -0.70
N GLU A 173 39.97 11.62 0.59
CA GLU A 173 40.88 10.55 1.03
C GLU A 173 40.41 9.15 0.60
N LEU A 174 39.08 8.95 0.51
CA LEU A 174 38.46 7.72 0.01
C LEU A 174 38.35 7.66 -1.52
N ASN A 175 38.90 8.65 -2.24
CA ASN A 175 38.76 8.82 -3.68
C ASN A 175 37.30 8.94 -4.16
N GLU A 176 36.44 9.56 -3.34
CA GLU A 176 35.08 9.95 -3.72
C GLU A 176 35.02 11.46 -3.96
N CYS A 177 34.11 11.90 -4.84
CA CYS A 177 33.93 13.31 -5.15
C CYS A 177 33.00 13.98 -4.11
N PRO A 178 33.40 15.10 -3.46
CA PRO A 178 32.52 15.85 -2.56
C PRO A 178 31.25 16.39 -3.25
N LEU A 179 31.34 16.69 -4.54
CA LEU A 179 30.24 17.23 -5.34
C LEU A 179 29.31 16.15 -5.95
N ASP A 180 29.62 14.86 -5.77
CA ASP A 180 28.70 13.79 -6.22
C ASP A 180 27.42 13.84 -5.36
N PRO A 181 26.22 14.07 -5.93
CA PRO A 181 25.01 14.16 -5.14
C PRO A 181 24.59 12.85 -4.46
N GLY A 182 25.07 11.68 -4.94
CA GLY A 182 24.53 10.38 -4.50
C GLY A 182 23.11 10.13 -5.02
N GLY A 183 22.31 9.33 -4.30
CA GLY A 183 20.92 9.06 -4.71
C GLY A 183 20.76 7.99 -5.81
N TYR A 184 21.79 7.17 -6.02
CA TYR A 184 21.79 6.05 -6.97
C TYR A 184 22.41 4.80 -6.33
N PHE A 185 22.30 3.66 -7.02
CA PHE A 185 22.81 2.36 -6.59
C PHE A 185 23.98 1.91 -7.45
N ILE A 186 24.93 1.19 -6.87
CA ILE A 186 25.97 0.47 -7.62
C ILE A 186 25.60 -1.01 -7.65
N ILE A 187 25.25 -1.53 -8.82
CA ILE A 187 24.92 -2.93 -9.07
C ILE A 187 25.91 -3.49 -10.08
N ASN A 188 26.66 -4.51 -9.69
CA ASN A 188 27.70 -5.15 -10.53
C ASN A 188 28.66 -4.13 -11.17
N GLY A 189 29.12 -3.15 -10.39
CA GLY A 189 29.98 -2.05 -10.86
C GLY A 189 29.29 -0.95 -11.65
N SER A 190 28.04 -1.16 -12.07
CA SER A 190 27.28 -0.17 -12.85
C SER A 190 26.38 0.68 -11.97
N GLU A 191 26.33 1.97 -12.27
CA GLU A 191 25.49 2.94 -11.58
C GLU A 191 24.06 2.90 -12.12
N LYS A 192 23.08 2.85 -11.21
CA LYS A 192 21.66 2.70 -11.51
C LYS A 192 20.84 3.69 -10.70
N VAL A 193 20.01 4.47 -11.39
CA VAL A 193 19.04 5.38 -10.78
C VAL A 193 17.62 4.88 -11.02
N LEU A 194 16.77 5.01 -10.02
CA LEU A 194 15.34 4.72 -10.16
C LEU A 194 14.60 5.99 -10.57
N ILE A 195 13.90 5.93 -11.71
CA ILE A 195 13.13 7.05 -12.24
C ILE A 195 11.74 7.02 -11.61
N ALA A 196 11.33 8.13 -11.01
CA ALA A 196 10.00 8.29 -10.45
C ALA A 196 8.92 7.99 -11.50
N GLN A 197 7.91 7.21 -11.12
CA GLN A 197 6.80 6.84 -12.00
C GLN A 197 5.54 7.60 -11.57
N GLU A 198 5.00 8.39 -12.48
CA GLU A 198 3.73 9.08 -12.26
C GLU A 198 2.57 8.08 -12.39
N LYS A 199 1.63 8.15 -11.43
CA LYS A 199 0.40 7.35 -11.44
C LYS A 199 -0.76 8.20 -10.94
N MET A 200 -1.97 7.86 -11.39
CA MET A 200 -3.20 8.44 -10.84
C MET A 200 -3.26 8.20 -9.32
N ALA A 201 -3.73 9.21 -8.58
CA ALA A 201 -3.86 9.10 -7.13
C ALA A 201 -4.82 7.97 -6.76
N THR A 202 -4.45 7.19 -5.74
CA THR A 202 -5.30 6.15 -5.17
C THR A 202 -6.27 6.77 -4.15
N ASN A 203 -7.28 6.00 -3.74
CA ASN A 203 -8.29 6.37 -2.73
C ASN A 203 -9.10 7.63 -3.09
N THR A 204 -9.18 7.95 -4.39
CA THR A 204 -9.98 9.05 -4.94
C THR A 204 -10.98 8.50 -5.94
N VAL A 205 -12.17 9.09 -5.99
CA VAL A 205 -13.23 8.71 -6.95
C VAL A 205 -13.10 9.60 -8.19
N TYR A 206 -12.98 8.98 -9.36
CA TYR A 206 -12.96 9.66 -10.65
C TYR A 206 -14.19 9.27 -11.47
N VAL A 207 -14.88 10.25 -12.05
CA VAL A 207 -16.06 10.00 -12.89
C VAL A 207 -15.74 10.38 -14.33
N PHE A 208 -15.88 9.42 -15.23
CA PHE A 208 -15.60 9.60 -16.65
C PHE A 208 -16.87 9.38 -17.48
N ALA A 209 -17.12 10.26 -18.44
CA ALA A 209 -18.08 10.02 -19.50
C ALA A 209 -17.45 9.14 -20.58
N LYS A 210 -18.16 8.11 -21.04
CA LYS A 210 -17.70 7.20 -22.09
C LYS A 210 -18.56 7.37 -23.34
N LYS A 211 -17.90 7.62 -24.47
CA LYS A 211 -18.53 7.67 -25.79
C LYS A 211 -18.49 6.28 -26.43
N ASP A 212 -19.56 5.90 -27.13
CA ASP A 212 -19.66 4.65 -27.91
C ASP A 212 -19.36 3.37 -27.10
N SER A 213 -19.73 3.36 -25.81
CA SER A 213 -19.56 2.23 -24.90
C SER A 213 -20.90 1.70 -24.40
N LYS A 214 -20.89 0.50 -23.81
CA LYS A 214 -22.02 -0.07 -23.07
C LYS A 214 -22.47 0.86 -21.91
N TYR A 215 -21.54 1.61 -21.36
CA TYR A 215 -21.76 2.52 -20.24
C TYR A 215 -21.72 3.97 -20.71
N ALA A 216 -22.64 4.81 -20.21
CA ALA A 216 -22.62 6.25 -20.45
C ALA A 216 -21.61 6.95 -19.53
N TYR A 217 -21.59 6.55 -18.26
CA TYR A 217 -20.69 7.07 -17.24
C TYR A 217 -20.06 5.92 -16.46
N THR A 218 -18.80 6.08 -16.05
CA THR A 218 -18.11 5.16 -15.15
C THR A 218 -17.41 5.96 -14.07
N GLY A 219 -17.80 5.73 -12.82
CA GLY A 219 -17.01 6.04 -11.64
C GLY A 219 -15.94 4.95 -11.42
N GLU A 220 -14.71 5.36 -11.18
CA GLU A 220 -13.57 4.50 -10.86
C GLU A 220 -12.99 4.93 -9.52
N CYS A 221 -12.77 3.97 -8.63
CA CYS A 221 -11.99 4.17 -7.41
C CYS A 221 -10.92 3.10 -7.29
N ARG A 222 -9.65 3.53 -7.29
CA ARG A 222 -8.49 2.66 -7.05
C ARG A 222 -8.12 2.71 -5.59
N SER A 223 -8.55 1.70 -4.85
CA SER A 223 -8.28 1.57 -3.43
C SER A 223 -6.91 0.94 -3.18
N CYS A 224 -6.10 1.59 -2.35
CA CYS A 224 -4.85 1.06 -1.83
C CYS A 224 -4.83 1.29 -0.32
N LEU A 225 -4.55 0.24 0.45
CA LEU A 225 -4.31 0.41 1.88
C LEU A 225 -2.93 1.06 2.04
N GLU A 226 -2.87 2.12 2.84
CA GLU A 226 -1.61 2.78 3.16
C GLU A 226 -0.72 1.82 3.95
N ASN A 227 0.59 1.80 3.65
CA ASN A 227 1.57 0.96 4.34
C ASN A 227 1.32 -0.56 4.26
N SER A 228 0.56 -1.04 3.28
CA SER A 228 0.33 -2.47 3.06
C SER A 228 0.99 -2.95 1.78
N SER A 229 1.44 -4.21 1.79
CA SER A 229 1.95 -4.91 0.60
C SER A 229 0.85 -5.33 -0.38
N ARG A 230 -0.43 -5.11 -0.03
CA ARG A 230 -1.57 -5.50 -0.85
C ARG A 230 -1.62 -4.70 -2.16
N PRO A 231 -1.93 -5.36 -3.29
CA PRO A 231 -2.09 -4.67 -4.56
C PRO A 231 -3.29 -3.73 -4.53
N THR A 232 -3.29 -2.75 -5.44
CA THR A 232 -4.41 -1.83 -5.61
C THR A 232 -5.65 -2.60 -6.06
N SER A 233 -6.74 -2.46 -5.32
CA SER A 233 -8.05 -2.99 -5.67
C SER A 233 -8.87 -1.91 -6.37
N THR A 234 -9.40 -2.20 -7.55
CA THR A 234 -10.20 -1.24 -8.32
C THR A 234 -11.66 -1.65 -8.33
N ILE A 235 -12.53 -0.69 -8.03
CA ILE A 235 -13.97 -0.81 -8.21
C ILE A 235 -14.42 0.15 -9.31
N TRP A 236 -15.34 -0.34 -10.15
CA TRP A 236 -16.03 0.51 -11.12
C TRP A 236 -17.52 0.51 -10.84
N VAL A 237 -18.13 1.69 -10.81
CA VAL A 237 -19.58 1.88 -10.77
C VAL A 237 -19.98 2.53 -12.08
N SER A 238 -20.76 1.84 -12.89
CA SER A 238 -21.08 2.25 -14.25
C SER A 238 -22.58 2.36 -14.47
N MET A 239 -22.98 3.47 -15.08
CA MET A 239 -24.34 3.69 -15.54
C MET A 239 -24.48 3.19 -16.98
N MET A 240 -25.44 2.30 -17.22
CA MET A 240 -25.72 1.80 -18.57
C MET A 240 -26.21 2.91 -19.49
N ALA A 241 -25.77 2.87 -20.76
CA ALA A 241 -26.25 3.80 -21.78
C ALA A 241 -27.73 3.57 -22.11
N ARG A 242 -28.46 4.64 -22.47
CA ARG A 242 -29.90 4.60 -22.86
C ARG A 242 -30.17 3.81 -24.16
N GLY A 243 -29.12 3.39 -24.87
CA GLY A 243 -29.17 2.56 -26.07
C GLY A 243 -27.77 2.35 -26.65
N GLY A 244 -27.50 1.17 -27.24
CA GLY A 244 -26.22 0.83 -27.87
C GLY A 244 -26.33 -0.44 -28.72
N GLN A 245 -25.45 -0.61 -29.71
CA GLN A 245 -25.40 -1.82 -30.55
C GLN A 245 -25.26 -3.08 -29.66
N GLY A 246 -26.24 -3.98 -29.71
CA GLY A 246 -26.25 -5.22 -28.92
C GLY A 246 -27.06 -5.17 -27.62
N VAL A 247 -27.54 -3.99 -27.19
CA VAL A 247 -28.44 -3.88 -26.02
C VAL A 247 -29.88 -4.02 -26.52
N LYS A 248 -30.51 -5.19 -26.29
CA LYS A 248 -31.98 -5.31 -26.42
C LYS A 248 -32.59 -4.17 -25.59
N LYS A 249 -33.44 -3.33 -26.20
CA LYS A 249 -34.18 -2.26 -25.51
C LYS A 249 -34.71 -2.82 -24.20
N SER A 250 -34.06 -2.43 -23.12
CA SER A 250 -34.39 -2.95 -21.81
C SER A 250 -35.56 -2.12 -21.31
N ALA A 251 -36.70 -2.77 -21.05
CA ALA A 251 -37.92 -2.10 -20.61
C ALA A 251 -37.77 -1.33 -19.28
N ILE A 252 -36.66 -1.54 -18.58
CA ILE A 252 -36.43 -1.15 -17.18
C ILE A 252 -35.68 0.20 -17.05
N GLY A 253 -35.18 0.81 -18.13
CA GLY A 253 -34.51 2.12 -18.07
C GLY A 253 -32.99 2.05 -17.85
N GLN A 254 -32.37 3.15 -17.41
CA GLN A 254 -30.92 3.21 -17.13
C GLN A 254 -30.62 2.56 -15.79
N ARG A 255 -29.71 1.58 -15.79
CA ARG A 255 -29.35 0.82 -14.60
C ARG A 255 -27.92 1.11 -14.19
N ILE A 256 -27.65 1.00 -12.90
CA ILE A 256 -26.33 1.18 -12.32
C ILE A 256 -25.78 -0.18 -11.89
N VAL A 257 -24.63 -0.53 -12.44
CA VAL A 257 -23.94 -1.79 -12.16
C VAL A 257 -22.54 -1.51 -11.62
N SER A 258 -22.08 -2.40 -10.76
CA SER A 258 -20.74 -2.39 -10.21
C SER A 258 -19.91 -3.54 -10.79
N THR A 259 -18.63 -3.27 -11.03
CA THR A 259 -17.63 -4.29 -11.30
C THR A 259 -16.73 -4.38 -10.06
N LEU A 260 -16.88 -5.47 -9.32
CA LEU A 260 -16.14 -5.74 -8.11
C LEU A 260 -14.81 -6.46 -8.43
N PRO A 261 -13.76 -6.26 -7.63
CA PRO A 261 -12.51 -6.99 -7.77
C PRO A 261 -12.77 -8.50 -7.66
N TYR A 262 -12.08 -9.29 -8.48
CA TYR A 262 -12.19 -10.77 -8.56
C TYR A 262 -13.58 -11.32 -8.96
N ILE A 263 -14.56 -10.48 -9.29
CA ILE A 263 -15.86 -10.90 -9.83
C ILE A 263 -15.88 -10.70 -11.34
N ARG A 264 -16.21 -11.77 -12.08
CA ARG A 264 -16.09 -11.77 -13.56
C ARG A 264 -17.26 -11.09 -14.27
N GLN A 265 -18.42 -11.05 -13.64
CA GLN A 265 -19.63 -10.45 -14.19
C GLN A 265 -20.03 -9.24 -13.36
N GLU A 266 -20.61 -8.25 -14.02
CA GLU A 266 -21.17 -7.08 -13.37
C GLU A 266 -22.29 -7.46 -12.39
N VAL A 267 -22.39 -6.69 -11.31
CA VAL A 267 -23.38 -6.88 -10.23
C VAL A 267 -24.17 -5.58 -10.07
N PRO A 268 -25.52 -5.60 -10.15
CA PRO A 268 -26.36 -4.44 -9.86
C PRO A 268 -26.02 -3.83 -8.49
N ILE A 269 -25.92 -2.49 -8.43
CA ILE A 269 -25.42 -1.80 -7.23
C ILE A 269 -26.25 -2.09 -5.98
N ILE A 270 -27.58 -2.17 -6.13
CA ILE A 270 -28.50 -2.47 -5.03
C ILE A 270 -28.25 -3.87 -4.44
N ILE A 271 -27.85 -4.85 -5.26
CA ILE A 271 -27.50 -6.19 -4.76
C ILE A 271 -26.22 -6.14 -3.91
N VAL A 272 -25.28 -5.22 -4.23
CA VAL A 272 -24.08 -5.02 -3.41
C VAL A 272 -24.45 -4.45 -2.04
N PHE A 273 -25.33 -3.45 -1.96
CA PHE A 273 -25.83 -2.93 -0.69
C PHE A 273 -26.54 -4.00 0.15
N ARG A 274 -27.38 -4.84 -0.48
CA ARG A 274 -28.01 -5.99 0.20
C ARG A 274 -26.99 -7.00 0.71
N ALA A 275 -25.92 -7.25 -0.05
CA ALA A 275 -24.84 -8.13 0.38
C ALA A 275 -24.01 -7.54 1.55
N LEU A 276 -23.88 -6.21 1.62
CA LEU A 276 -23.29 -5.48 2.76
C LEU A 276 -24.16 -5.51 4.03
N GLY A 277 -25.43 -5.91 3.91
CA GLY A 277 -26.35 -6.10 5.04
C GLY A 277 -27.54 -5.14 5.08
N PHE A 278 -27.65 -4.21 4.12
CA PHE A 278 -28.76 -3.25 4.03
C PHE A 278 -29.91 -3.84 3.23
N VAL A 279 -30.96 -4.28 3.93
CA VAL A 279 -32.11 -4.97 3.30
C VAL A 279 -33.26 -4.01 3.00
N SER A 280 -33.41 -2.94 3.78
CA SER A 280 -34.45 -1.93 3.56
C SER A 280 -34.07 -1.02 2.40
N ASP A 281 -34.96 -0.86 1.43
CA ASP A 281 -34.73 0.03 0.28
C ASP A 281 -34.57 1.49 0.72
N ARG A 282 -35.28 1.87 1.78
CA ARG A 282 -35.13 3.20 2.40
C ARG A 282 -33.71 3.39 2.91
N ASP A 283 -33.16 2.40 3.62
CA ASP A 283 -31.82 2.49 4.19
C ASP A 283 -30.78 2.58 3.06
N ILE A 284 -30.93 1.80 1.99
CA ILE A 284 -30.05 1.87 0.81
C ILE A 284 -30.10 3.28 0.21
N LEU A 285 -31.30 3.84 0.04
CA LEU A 285 -31.48 5.19 -0.49
C LEU A 285 -30.88 6.26 0.42
N GLU A 286 -30.95 6.12 1.75
CA GLU A 286 -30.34 7.05 2.73
C GLU A 286 -28.80 7.10 2.60
N HIS A 287 -28.17 6.03 2.09
CA HIS A 287 -26.71 6.02 1.86
C HIS A 287 -26.32 6.63 0.51
N ILE A 288 -27.21 6.62 -0.50
CA ILE A 288 -26.92 7.12 -1.86
C ILE A 288 -27.35 8.58 -2.01
N ILE A 289 -28.56 8.90 -1.55
CA ILE A 289 -29.22 10.18 -1.74
C ILE A 289 -29.30 10.87 -0.38
N TYR A 290 -28.54 11.95 -0.21
CA TYR A 290 -28.52 12.71 1.04
C TYR A 290 -29.79 13.55 1.25
N ASP A 291 -30.51 13.88 0.17
CA ASP A 291 -31.72 14.70 0.20
C ASP A 291 -32.87 14.02 -0.56
N PHE A 292 -33.89 13.55 0.18
CA PHE A 292 -35.06 12.90 -0.41
C PHE A 292 -36.07 13.85 -1.04
N ASP A 293 -35.86 15.16 -0.93
CA ASP A 293 -36.70 16.14 -1.60
C ASP A 293 -36.30 16.37 -3.07
N ASP A 294 -35.25 15.69 -3.57
CA ASP A 294 -34.86 15.67 -4.98
C ASP A 294 -35.52 14.51 -5.76
N PRO A 295 -36.65 14.76 -6.47
CA PRO A 295 -37.33 13.73 -7.24
C PRO A 295 -36.54 13.26 -8.47
N GLU A 296 -35.64 14.08 -9.02
CA GLU A 296 -34.89 13.73 -10.22
C GLU A 296 -33.88 12.62 -9.93
N MET A 297 -33.15 12.74 -8.82
CA MET A 297 -32.21 11.72 -8.38
C MET A 297 -32.92 10.41 -7.99
N MET A 298 -34.07 10.52 -7.30
CA MET A 298 -34.90 9.36 -6.96
C MET A 298 -35.41 8.62 -8.21
N GLU A 299 -35.84 9.35 -9.24
CA GLU A 299 -36.31 8.75 -10.50
C GLU A 299 -35.17 8.05 -11.26
N MET A 300 -33.93 8.56 -11.20
CA MET A 300 -32.77 7.92 -11.82
C MET A 300 -32.39 6.59 -11.16
N VAL A 301 -32.51 6.46 -9.83
CA VAL A 301 -32.12 5.24 -9.10
C VAL A 301 -33.18 4.14 -9.17
N LYS A 302 -34.45 4.52 -9.30
CA LYS A 302 -35.62 3.60 -9.29
C LYS A 302 -35.49 2.39 -10.24
N PRO A 303 -35.08 2.52 -11.52
CA PRO A 303 -34.76 1.38 -12.40
C PRO A 303 -33.87 0.29 -11.79
N SER A 304 -32.87 0.70 -11.00
CA SER A 304 -31.90 -0.21 -10.39
C SER A 304 -32.49 -0.91 -9.15
N LEU A 305 -33.41 -0.25 -8.43
CA LEU A 305 -34.17 -0.85 -7.33
C LEU A 305 -35.14 -1.91 -7.86
N ASP A 306 -35.89 -1.60 -8.92
CA ASP A 306 -36.85 -2.51 -9.55
C ASP A 306 -36.15 -3.80 -10.08
N GLU A 307 -34.94 -3.67 -10.64
CA GLU A 307 -34.14 -4.82 -11.07
C GLU A 307 -33.73 -5.73 -9.88
N ALA A 308 -33.41 -5.13 -8.74
CA ALA A 308 -32.92 -5.86 -7.57
C ALA A 308 -34.04 -6.42 -6.67
N PHE A 309 -35.31 -6.12 -6.96
CA PHE A 309 -36.47 -6.56 -6.17
C PHE A 309 -36.53 -8.09 -5.95
N VAL A 310 -36.00 -8.86 -6.91
CA VAL A 310 -35.97 -10.33 -6.86
C VAL A 310 -35.11 -10.91 -5.72
N ILE A 311 -34.22 -10.13 -5.13
CA ILE A 311 -33.32 -10.56 -4.05
C ILE A 311 -33.52 -9.62 -2.88
N GLN A 312 -34.11 -10.11 -1.79
CA GLN A 312 -34.37 -9.31 -0.58
C GLN A 312 -33.56 -9.78 0.64
N GLU A 313 -32.80 -10.87 0.54
CA GLU A 313 -32.01 -11.40 1.65
C GLU A 313 -30.51 -11.28 1.39
N GLN A 314 -29.74 -10.95 2.44
CA GLN A 314 -28.27 -10.84 2.37
C GLN A 314 -27.61 -12.14 1.90
N ASN A 315 -28.01 -13.29 2.43
CA ASN A 315 -27.44 -14.59 2.07
C ASN A 315 -27.69 -14.95 0.59
N VAL A 316 -28.84 -14.53 0.05
CA VAL A 316 -29.17 -14.72 -1.36
C VAL A 316 -28.34 -13.79 -2.24
N ALA A 317 -28.16 -12.52 -1.83
CA ALA A 317 -27.29 -11.56 -2.49
C ALA A 317 -25.82 -12.02 -2.52
N LEU A 318 -25.29 -12.50 -1.39
CA LEU A 318 -23.94 -13.07 -1.30
C LEU A 318 -23.76 -14.27 -2.21
N ASN A 319 -24.74 -15.18 -2.27
CA ASN A 319 -24.69 -16.32 -3.19
C ASN A 319 -24.75 -15.87 -4.67
N PHE A 320 -25.50 -14.79 -4.98
CA PHE A 320 -25.60 -14.22 -6.32
C PHE A 320 -24.29 -13.57 -6.80
N ILE A 321 -23.53 -12.94 -5.89
CA ILE A 321 -22.18 -12.43 -6.16
C ILE A 321 -21.21 -13.61 -6.29
N GLY A 322 -21.27 -14.55 -5.35
CA GLY A 322 -20.38 -15.72 -5.33
C GLY A 322 -20.51 -16.60 -6.58
N SER A 323 -21.69 -16.73 -7.17
CA SER A 323 -21.89 -17.47 -8.43
C SER A 323 -21.29 -16.78 -9.66
N ARG A 324 -21.05 -15.46 -9.59
CA ARG A 324 -20.42 -14.65 -10.66
C ARG A 324 -18.90 -14.58 -10.56
N GLY A 325 -18.34 -14.85 -9.38
CA GLY A 325 -16.89 -14.90 -9.17
C GLY A 325 -16.32 -16.33 -9.18
N ALA A 326 -16.98 -17.27 -8.50
CA ALA A 326 -16.47 -18.63 -8.32
C ALA A 326 -16.70 -19.54 -9.53
N LYS A 327 -15.85 -20.56 -9.69
CA LYS A 327 -16.03 -21.60 -10.71
C LYS A 327 -17.33 -22.40 -10.48
N PRO A 328 -18.02 -22.87 -11.53
CA PRO A 328 -19.14 -23.78 -11.40
C PRO A 328 -18.76 -25.04 -10.59
N GLY A 329 -19.67 -25.53 -9.75
CA GLY A 329 -19.48 -26.75 -8.94
C GLY A 329 -19.17 -26.53 -7.46
N VAL A 330 -18.91 -25.29 -7.03
CA VAL A 330 -18.74 -24.96 -5.60
C VAL A 330 -20.08 -24.95 -4.87
N THR A 331 -20.14 -25.45 -3.63
CA THR A 331 -21.36 -25.45 -2.80
C THR A 331 -21.84 -24.02 -2.47
N LYS A 332 -23.14 -23.87 -2.17
CA LYS A 332 -23.75 -22.57 -1.84
C LYS A 332 -23.02 -21.87 -0.68
N GLU A 333 -22.73 -22.58 0.40
CA GLU A 333 -22.07 -22.04 1.59
C GLU A 333 -20.68 -21.49 1.28
N ARG A 334 -19.89 -22.23 0.48
CA ARG A 334 -18.54 -21.80 0.11
C ARG A 334 -18.56 -20.59 -0.83
N ARG A 335 -19.59 -20.44 -1.67
CA ARG A 335 -19.81 -19.22 -2.47
C ARG A 335 -20.15 -18.01 -1.60
N ILE A 336 -21.02 -18.19 -0.60
CA ILE A 336 -21.38 -17.13 0.34
C ILE A 336 -20.15 -16.67 1.12
N LYS A 337 -19.36 -17.62 1.66
CA LYS A 337 -18.12 -17.30 2.37
C LYS A 337 -17.12 -16.56 1.50
N TYR A 338 -16.94 -17.01 0.25
CA TYR A 338 -16.09 -16.34 -0.74
C TYR A 338 -16.56 -14.92 -1.06
N ALA A 339 -17.84 -14.73 -1.33
CA ALA A 339 -18.40 -13.40 -1.62
C ALA A 339 -18.25 -12.45 -0.41
N LYS A 340 -18.47 -12.96 0.81
CA LYS A 340 -18.28 -12.20 2.04
C LYS A 340 -16.82 -11.74 2.18
N GLU A 341 -15.86 -12.64 1.95
CA GLU A 341 -14.44 -12.30 2.01
C GLU A 341 -14.03 -11.28 0.95
N VAL A 342 -14.56 -11.36 -0.27
CA VAL A 342 -14.33 -10.36 -1.33
C VAL A 342 -14.86 -8.98 -0.92
N LEU A 343 -16.09 -8.89 -0.41
CA LEU A 343 -16.65 -7.60 0.04
C LEU A 343 -15.92 -7.04 1.27
N GLN A 344 -15.40 -7.91 2.12
CA GLN A 344 -14.72 -7.52 3.35
C GLN A 344 -13.27 -7.08 3.12
N LYS A 345 -12.50 -7.82 2.32
CA LYS A 345 -11.05 -7.58 2.17
C LYS A 345 -10.68 -6.91 0.86
N GLU A 346 -11.41 -7.21 -0.21
CA GLU A 346 -11.03 -6.77 -1.56
C GLU A 346 -11.79 -5.52 -2.00
N MET A 347 -13.06 -5.37 -1.62
CA MET A 347 -13.82 -4.16 -1.91
C MET A 347 -13.41 -3.03 -0.96
N LEU A 348 -12.94 -1.90 -1.51
CA LEU A 348 -12.62 -0.69 -0.76
C LEU A 348 -11.71 -0.92 0.48
N PRO A 349 -10.54 -1.57 0.34
CA PRO A 349 -9.66 -1.89 1.47
C PRO A 349 -9.21 -0.66 2.27
N HIS A 350 -9.12 0.51 1.63
CA HIS A 350 -8.73 1.76 2.28
C HIS A 350 -9.75 2.27 3.32
N VAL A 351 -11.01 1.85 3.22
CA VAL A 351 -12.06 2.18 4.21
C VAL A 351 -12.00 1.25 5.42
N GLY A 352 -11.57 0.00 5.21
CA GLY A 352 -11.40 -1.00 6.26
C GLY A 352 -11.41 -2.43 5.74
N VAL A 353 -10.72 -3.33 6.44
CA VAL A 353 -10.62 -4.76 6.09
C VAL A 353 -11.11 -5.70 7.20
N SER A 354 -11.45 -5.16 8.37
CA SER A 354 -11.95 -5.92 9.52
C SER A 354 -13.44 -6.23 9.39
N ASP A 355 -13.93 -7.15 10.23
CA ASP A 355 -15.36 -7.31 10.45
C ASP A 355 -15.96 -5.98 10.97
N PHE A 356 -17.24 -5.74 10.72
CA PHE A 356 -18.01 -4.55 11.14
C PHE A 356 -17.62 -3.22 10.46
N CYS A 357 -16.82 -3.27 9.38
CA CYS A 357 -16.56 -2.11 8.52
C CYS A 357 -17.57 -1.95 7.38
N GLU A 358 -18.54 -2.85 7.26
CA GLU A 358 -19.50 -2.89 6.14
C GLU A 358 -20.33 -1.61 6.04
N THR A 359 -20.74 -1.03 7.17
CA THR A 359 -21.49 0.23 7.20
C THR A 359 -20.67 1.39 6.63
N LYS A 360 -19.40 1.54 7.04
CA LYS A 360 -18.52 2.59 6.51
C LYS A 360 -18.29 2.43 5.01
N LYS A 361 -18.14 1.18 4.54
CA LYS A 361 -18.04 0.89 3.11
C LYS A 361 -19.30 1.22 2.34
N ALA A 362 -20.47 0.98 2.91
CA ALA A 362 -21.74 1.35 2.30
C ALA A 362 -21.88 2.87 2.15
N TYR A 363 -21.47 3.65 3.17
CA TYR A 363 -21.43 5.11 3.08
C TYR A 363 -20.46 5.65 2.02
N PHE A 364 -19.33 4.98 1.77
CA PHE A 364 -18.41 5.39 0.70
C PHE A 364 -18.89 4.96 -0.69
N LEU A 365 -19.67 3.87 -0.76
CA LEU A 365 -20.19 3.33 -2.01
C LEU A 365 -21.39 4.13 -2.53
N GLY A 366 -22.26 4.56 -1.62
CA GLY A 366 -23.32 5.51 -1.92
C GLY A 366 -22.74 6.88 -2.20
#